data_AF-A0A9P8QFY4-F1
#
_entry.id   AF-A0A9P8QFY4-F1
#
_cell.length_a   1.000
_cell.length_b   1.000
_cell.length_c   1.000
_cell.angle_alpha   90.00
_cell.angle_beta   90.00
_cell.angle_gamma   90.00
#
_symmetry.space_group_name_H-M   'P 1'
#
loop_
_entity.id
_entity.type
_entity.pdbx_description
1 polymer ?
#
loop_
_entity_poly.entity_id
_entity_poly.type
_entity_poly.pdbx_seq_one_letter_code
_entity_poly.pdbx_strand_id
1 'polypeptide(L)'
;LQLASLKSVARFRQVPRPSQDTDGKFFFKQSVKMVLAVDLLNPSAAAEAKKHKLKTLVPQPRSFFMDVKCPGCFTITTVFSHAQTVVICQGCTTVLCQPTGGKARLTEGCSFRRK
;
A
#
# COMPACT_ATOMS: atom_id res chain seq x y z
N LEU A 1 25.05 13.51 -23.19
CA LEU A 1 24.82 14.88 -22.68
C LEU A 1 23.62 15.46 -23.40
N GLN A 2 22.82 16.26 -22.69
CA GLN A 2 21.53 16.88 -23.08
C GLN A 2 20.25 16.03 -22.94
N LEU A 3 19.76 16.08 -21.69
CA LEU A 3 18.40 16.47 -21.30
C LEU A 3 17.51 16.97 -22.46
N ALA A 4 16.51 16.18 -22.83
CA ALA A 4 15.33 16.66 -23.54
C ALA A 4 14.30 17.15 -22.52
N SER A 5 14.14 18.46 -22.53
CA SER A 5 13.38 19.28 -21.60
C SER A 5 11.98 19.56 -22.16
N LEU A 6 11.01 19.62 -21.24
CA LEU A 6 9.82 20.46 -21.26
C LEU A 6 8.90 20.36 -22.47
N LYS A 7 7.71 19.79 -22.24
CA LYS A 7 6.40 20.45 -22.41
C LYS A 7 5.31 19.43 -22.10
N SER A 8 4.48 19.70 -21.10
CA SER A 8 3.02 19.55 -21.24
C SER A 8 2.27 19.98 -19.98
N VAL A 9 1.65 21.16 -20.12
CA VAL A 9 0.30 21.48 -19.64
C VAL A 9 0.11 21.51 -18.13
N ALA A 10 0.36 22.70 -17.58
CA ALA A 10 -0.27 23.19 -16.37
C ALA A 10 -1.80 23.10 -16.50
N ARG A 11 -2.42 22.10 -15.86
CA ARG A 11 -3.84 22.17 -15.52
C ARG A 11 -3.99 23.11 -14.33
N PHE A 12 -4.29 24.35 -14.68
CA PHE A 12 -4.84 25.40 -13.84
C PHE A 12 -6.11 24.86 -13.16
N ARG A 13 -5.95 24.26 -11.97
CA ARG A 13 -7.08 23.81 -11.16
C ARG A 13 -7.65 25.05 -10.50
N GLN A 14 -8.80 25.49 -10.99
CA GLN A 14 -9.58 26.60 -10.43
C GLN A 14 -9.73 26.39 -8.93
N VAL A 15 -9.27 27.38 -8.15
CA VAL A 15 -9.47 27.44 -6.71
C VAL A 15 -10.95 27.76 -6.46
N PRO A 16 -11.69 27.00 -5.65
CA PRO A 16 -13.07 27.34 -5.32
C PRO A 16 -13.11 28.66 -4.51
N ARG A 17 -13.97 29.59 -4.92
CA ARG A 17 -14.20 30.87 -4.21
C ARG A 17 -14.91 30.60 -2.87
N PRO A 18 -14.60 31.35 -1.81
CA PRO A 18 -15.34 31.26 -0.56
C PRO A 18 -16.72 31.93 -0.70
N SER A 19 -17.78 31.20 -0.36
CA SER A 19 -19.12 31.76 -0.11
C SER A 19 -19.15 32.43 1.26
N GLN A 20 -19.80 33.59 1.35
CA GLN A 20 -19.96 34.35 2.59
C GLN A 20 -21.19 33.83 3.34
N ASP A 21 -21.00 33.36 4.57
CA ASP A 21 -22.09 33.09 5.50
C ASP A 21 -22.12 34.17 6.60
N THR A 22 -23.31 34.70 6.81
CA THR A 22 -23.66 35.90 7.58
C THR A 22 -23.62 35.65 9.08
N ASP A 23 -22.44 35.54 9.70
CA ASP A 23 -22.34 35.47 11.17
C ASP A 23 -20.95 35.86 11.70
N GLY A 24 -20.35 36.95 11.20
CA GLY A 24 -19.35 37.78 11.92
C GLY A 24 -18.19 37.10 12.67
N LYS A 25 -17.88 35.82 12.40
CA LYS A 25 -16.85 35.04 13.06
C LYS A 25 -15.86 34.62 11.99
N PHE A 26 -14.77 35.36 11.92
CA PHE A 26 -13.57 34.96 11.19
C PHE A 26 -13.01 33.68 11.82
N PHE A 27 -13.56 32.51 11.46
CA PHE A 27 -12.87 31.24 11.66
C PHE A 27 -11.82 31.12 10.56
N PHE A 28 -10.67 31.75 10.81
CA PHE A 28 -9.45 31.58 10.03
C PHE A 28 -8.96 30.14 10.20
N LYS A 29 -9.57 29.17 9.50
CA LYS A 29 -9.03 27.80 9.39
C LYS A 29 -7.88 27.79 8.38
N GLN A 30 -6.88 28.62 8.63
CA GLN A 30 -5.59 28.54 7.99
C GLN A 30 -4.74 27.55 8.81
N SER A 31 -4.80 26.27 8.48
CA SER A 31 -3.81 25.31 8.99
C SER A 31 -2.75 25.09 7.95
N VAL A 32 -1.94 26.12 7.68
CA VAL A 32 -0.60 25.91 7.15
C VAL A 32 0.26 25.55 8.37
N LYS A 33 0.27 24.26 8.74
CA LYS A 33 1.14 23.77 9.82
C LYS A 33 2.58 23.82 9.30
N MET A 34 3.27 24.90 9.64
CA MET A 34 4.73 24.97 9.57
C MET A 34 5.34 23.76 10.29
N VAL A 35 6.36 23.20 9.67
CA VAL A 35 7.16 22.03 10.08
C VAL A 35 7.99 22.39 11.32
N LEU A 36 7.34 22.65 12.47
CA LEU A 36 8.04 23.14 13.68
C LEU A 36 8.35 22.04 14.70
N ALA A 37 7.70 20.87 14.59
CA ALA A 37 8.13 19.65 15.26
C ALA A 37 7.45 18.45 14.61
N VAL A 38 8.21 17.56 13.99
CA VAL A 38 7.72 16.22 13.64
C VAL A 38 7.72 15.43 14.94
N ASP A 39 6.54 14.99 15.40
CA ASP A 39 6.46 14.06 16.53
C ASP A 39 7.11 12.73 16.12
N LEU A 40 8.35 12.53 16.60
CA LEU A 40 9.17 11.35 16.29
C LEU A 40 8.77 10.13 17.13
N LEU A 41 8.16 10.36 18.30
CA LEU A 41 7.74 9.32 19.23
C LEU A 41 6.42 8.69 18.77
N ASN A 42 5.49 9.51 18.27
CA ASN A 42 4.17 9.06 17.83
C ASN A 42 3.87 9.50 16.38
N PRO A 43 4.58 8.96 15.37
CA PRO A 43 4.26 9.21 13.98
C PRO A 43 2.87 8.67 13.62
N SER A 44 2.17 9.30 12.68
CA SER A 44 0.88 8.79 12.20
C SER A 44 1.06 7.48 11.41
N ALA A 45 0.08 6.58 11.49
CA ALA A 45 0.13 5.27 10.79
C ALA A 45 0.37 5.41 9.27
N ALA A 46 -0.16 6.46 8.65
CA ALA A 46 0.07 6.78 7.24
C ALA A 46 1.52 7.21 6.94
N ALA A 47 2.19 7.87 7.90
CA ALA A 47 3.60 8.25 7.77
C ALA A 47 4.51 7.04 7.95
N GLU A 48 4.19 6.12 8.86
CA GLU A 48 4.96 4.88 9.08
C GLU A 48 4.90 3.94 7.88
N ALA A 49 3.72 3.75 7.27
CA ALA A 49 3.56 2.86 6.13
C ALA A 49 4.38 3.29 4.89
N LYS A 50 4.69 4.58 4.76
CA LYS A 50 5.51 5.13 3.67
C LYS A 50 7.02 4.93 3.90
N LYS A 51 7.46 4.81 5.16
CA LYS A 51 8.87 4.60 5.49
C LYS A 51 9.32 3.21 5.08
N HIS A 52 10.60 3.04 4.75
CA HIS A 52 11.21 1.72 4.50
C HIS A 52 11.15 0.84 5.76
N LYS A 53 11.04 -0.49 5.60
CA LYS A 53 10.86 -1.46 6.71
C LYS A 53 11.95 -1.44 7.80
N LEU A 54 13.14 -0.93 7.48
CA LEU A 54 14.25 -0.76 8.43
C LEU A 54 14.33 0.65 9.04
N LYS A 55 13.56 1.61 8.50
CA LYS A 55 13.53 3.01 8.92
C LYS A 55 12.22 3.38 9.64
N THR A 56 11.39 2.39 9.93
CA THR A 56 10.24 2.54 10.83
C THR A 56 10.75 2.67 12.27
N LEU A 57 9.93 3.22 13.17
CA LEU A 57 10.29 3.38 14.58
C LEU A 57 10.70 2.04 15.20
N VAL A 58 9.91 1.00 14.93
CA VAL A 58 10.22 -0.39 15.22
C VAL A 58 10.28 -1.17 13.91
N PRO A 59 11.36 -1.92 13.63
CA PRO A 59 11.48 -2.70 12.42
C PRO A 59 10.57 -3.93 12.46
N GLN A 60 9.79 -4.15 11.40
CA GLN A 60 8.97 -5.35 11.24
C GLN A 60 8.92 -5.80 9.77
N PRO A 61 8.88 -7.13 9.48
CA PRO A 61 8.65 -7.61 8.13
C PRO A 61 7.30 -7.18 7.58
N ARG A 62 7.24 -6.84 6.28
CA ARG A 62 5.98 -6.58 5.55
C ARG A 62 5.39 -7.82 4.87
N SER A 63 6.07 -8.95 4.99
CA SER A 63 5.63 -10.25 4.48
C SER A 63 4.68 -10.91 5.48
N PHE A 64 3.72 -11.65 4.96
CA PHE A 64 2.74 -12.40 5.74
C PHE A 64 2.57 -13.81 5.18
N PHE A 65 2.02 -14.70 6.01
CA PHE A 65 1.51 -16.00 5.58
C PHE A 65 0.03 -15.85 5.23
N MET A 66 -0.39 -16.55 4.19
CA MET A 66 -1.78 -16.54 3.73
C MET A 66 -2.27 -17.97 3.52
N ASP A 67 -3.54 -18.19 3.81
CA ASP A 67 -4.24 -19.44 3.57
C ASP A 67 -4.88 -19.36 2.19
N VAL A 68 -4.38 -20.11 1.22
CA VAL A 68 -4.87 -20.14 -0.15
C VAL A 68 -5.76 -21.37 -0.34
N LYS A 69 -6.96 -21.15 -0.89
CA LYS A 69 -7.90 -22.21 -1.25
C LYS A 69 -7.74 -22.57 -2.73
N CYS A 70 -7.48 -23.84 -3.06
CA CYS A 70 -7.54 -24.33 -4.46
C CYS A 70 -9.01 -24.32 -4.92
N PRO A 71 -9.31 -23.86 -6.15
CA PRO A 71 -10.66 -23.91 -6.70
C PRO A 71 -11.17 -25.34 -6.96
N GLY A 72 -10.29 -26.34 -7.05
CA GLY A 72 -10.66 -27.74 -7.31
C GLY A 72 -10.68 -28.64 -6.07
N CYS A 73 -9.59 -28.66 -5.28
CA CYS A 73 -9.44 -29.56 -4.12
C CYS A 73 -10.15 -29.03 -2.85
N PHE A 74 -10.57 -27.75 -2.80
CA PHE A 74 -11.03 -27.01 -1.59
C PHE A 74 -10.11 -27.08 -0.36
N THR A 75 -8.97 -27.76 -0.46
CA THR A 75 -7.96 -27.79 0.61
C THR A 75 -7.32 -26.42 0.77
N ILE A 76 -7.03 -26.09 2.02
CA ILE A 76 -6.40 -24.84 2.41
C ILE A 76 -4.90 -25.11 2.55
N THR A 77 -4.08 -24.45 1.75
CA THR A 77 -2.62 -24.53 1.84
C THR A 77 -2.08 -23.20 2.38
N THR A 78 -1.20 -23.26 3.37
CA THR A 78 -0.49 -22.09 3.89
C THR A 78 0.64 -21.73 2.94
N VAL A 79 0.60 -20.51 2.39
CA VAL A 79 1.57 -20.00 1.42
C VAL A 79 2.20 -18.72 1.96
N PHE A 80 3.50 -18.56 1.73
CA PHE A 80 4.20 -17.32 2.04
C PHE A 80 3.98 -16.27 0.95
N SER A 81 3.70 -15.03 1.34
CA SER A 81 3.40 -13.93 0.40
C SER A 81 4.49 -13.64 -0.64
N HIS A 82 5.76 -13.94 -0.35
CA HIS A 82 6.90 -13.76 -1.26
C HIS A 82 7.60 -15.12 -1.50
N ALA A 83 6.80 -16.17 -1.74
CA ALA A 83 7.33 -17.50 -2.02
C ALA A 83 8.29 -17.46 -3.23
N GLN A 84 9.48 -18.06 -3.07
CA GLN A 84 10.49 -18.19 -4.12
C GLN A 84 10.29 -19.44 -4.97
N THR A 85 9.61 -20.45 -4.43
CA THR A 85 9.30 -21.70 -5.11
C THR A 85 7.87 -21.70 -5.62
N VAL A 86 7.62 -22.48 -6.66
CA VAL A 86 6.27 -22.76 -7.15
C VAL A 86 5.56 -23.62 -6.09
N VAL A 87 4.42 -23.16 -5.58
CA VAL A 87 3.65 -23.90 -4.56
C VAL A 87 2.48 -24.64 -5.23
N ILE A 88 2.34 -25.91 -4.89
CA ILE A 88 1.40 -26.85 -5.52
C ILE A 88 0.39 -27.35 -4.47
N CYS A 89 -0.92 -27.47 -4.78
CA CYS A 89 -1.89 -28.14 -3.88
C CYS A 89 -1.53 -29.62 -3.76
N GLN A 90 -1.56 -30.15 -2.54
CA GLN A 90 -1.32 -31.58 -2.27
C GLN A 90 -2.38 -32.51 -2.90
N GLY A 91 -3.63 -32.03 -3.09
CA GLY A 91 -4.73 -32.81 -3.66
C GLY A 91 -4.97 -32.64 -5.17
N CYS A 92 -5.00 -31.41 -5.68
CA CYS A 92 -5.30 -31.12 -7.09
C CYS A 92 -4.02 -31.11 -7.97
N THR A 93 -2.80 -31.16 -7.39
CA THR A 93 -1.50 -30.96 -8.07
C THR A 93 -1.42 -29.69 -8.93
N THR A 94 -2.36 -28.76 -8.76
CA THR A 94 -2.36 -27.49 -9.49
C THR A 94 -1.41 -26.52 -8.84
N VAL A 95 -0.83 -25.66 -9.68
CA VAL A 95 0.01 -24.55 -9.24
C VAL A 95 -0.86 -23.47 -8.60
N LEU A 96 -0.62 -23.18 -7.32
CA LEU A 96 -1.34 -22.14 -6.56
C LEU A 96 -0.72 -20.76 -6.74
N CYS A 97 0.61 -20.69 -6.79
CA CYS A 97 1.31 -19.44 -7.04
C CYS A 97 2.63 -19.64 -7.81
N GLN A 98 3.00 -18.63 -8.58
CA GLN A 98 4.26 -18.51 -9.28
C GLN A 98 5.17 -17.49 -8.58
N PRO A 99 6.47 -17.79 -8.44
CA PRO A 99 7.41 -16.85 -7.84
C PRO A 99 7.62 -15.64 -8.74
N THR A 100 7.77 -14.47 -8.13
CA THR A 100 8.14 -13.22 -8.80
C THR A 100 9.22 -12.52 -7.97
N GLY A 101 9.77 -11.40 -8.46
CA GLY A 101 10.70 -10.58 -7.67
C GLY A 101 10.08 -9.90 -6.44
N GLY A 102 8.76 -9.96 -6.27
CA GLY A 102 8.02 -9.34 -5.17
C GLY A 102 7.02 -10.31 -4.54
N LYS A 103 5.75 -9.91 -4.49
CA LYS A 103 4.68 -10.81 -4.03
C LYS A 103 4.45 -11.89 -5.07
N ALA A 104 4.29 -13.14 -4.60
CA ALA A 104 4.00 -14.26 -5.47
C ALA A 104 2.71 -14.01 -6.25
N ARG A 105 2.69 -14.42 -7.53
CA ARG A 105 1.53 -14.30 -8.40
C ARG A 105 0.61 -15.49 -8.14
N LEU A 106 -0.58 -15.25 -7.60
CA LEU A 106 -1.59 -16.29 -7.42
C LEU A 106 -2.21 -16.68 -8.76
N THR A 107 -2.54 -17.94 -8.92
CA THR A 107 -3.28 -18.44 -10.08
C THR A 107 -4.72 -17.93 -10.04
N GLU A 108 -5.30 -17.66 -11.21
CA GLU A 108 -6.68 -17.21 -11.35
C GLU A 108 -7.65 -18.21 -10.68
N GLY A 109 -8.63 -17.70 -9.94
CA GLY A 109 -9.61 -18.52 -9.20
C GLY A 109 -9.19 -18.97 -7.80
N CYS A 110 -7.97 -18.70 -7.35
CA CYS A 110 -7.56 -18.96 -5.97
C CYS A 110 -8.03 -17.84 -5.02
N SER A 111 -8.73 -18.19 -3.93
CA SER A 111 -9.08 -17.24 -2.86
C SER A 111 -8.06 -17.33 -1.72
N PHE A 112 -7.74 -16.20 -1.07
CA PHE A 112 -6.79 -16.18 0.05
C PHE A 112 -7.33 -15.45 1.27
N ARG A 113 -6.94 -15.92 2.46
CA ARG A 113 -7.14 -15.25 3.76
C ARG A 113 -5.79 -14.97 4.39
N ARG A 114 -5.59 -13.79 4.99
CA ARG A 114 -4.38 -13.53 5.79
C ARG A 114 -4.49 -14.24 7.13
N LYS A 115 -3.43 -14.96 7.50
CA LYS A 115 -3.32 -15.64 8.80
C LYS A 115 -2.83 -14.68 9.87
#